data_AF-A0A2I3LZI1-F1
#
_entry.id   AF-A0A2I3LZI1-F1
#
_cell.length_a   1.000
_cell.length_b   1.000
_cell.length_c   1.000
_cell.angle_alpha   90.00
_cell.angle_beta   90.00
_cell.angle_gamma   90.00
#
_symmetry.space_group_name_H-M   'P 1'
#
loop_
_entity.id
_entity.type
_entity.pdbx_description
1 polymer ?
#
loop_
_entity_poly.entity_id
_entity_poly.type
_entity_poly.pdbx_seq_one_letter_code
_entity_poly.pdbx_strand_id
1 'polypeptide(L)'
;MLQLVRAGARAWLRPTGCRGLSSLAEEAARPTENPEQVAVASEGLLEPVLRKVELPVPAHRRPVQAWVESLRGFEQERVGLADLHPDVFATAPRLDILHQVAMWQKNFKRISYAKTKTRAEVRGGGRKPWPQKGTGRARHGSIRSPIWRGGGVAHGPRGPTSYYYMLPMKVRALGLKVALSIKLAQDDLHIMDSLELPTGDPQYLTELARYRRWGDSVLLVDLTYEEMPQSIVEATSRLKTFNLIPAVGELAQAPRVCTCSLHC
;
A
#
# COMPACT_ATOMS: atom_id res chain seq x y z
N MET A 1 -2.20 -24.75 43.78
CA MET A 1 -2.76 -26.01 43.24
C MET A 1 -2.17 -26.25 41.86
N LEU A 2 -1.21 -27.18 41.78
CA LEU A 2 -0.69 -27.70 40.51
C LEU A 2 -1.74 -28.62 39.87
N GLN A 3 -1.95 -28.52 38.56
CA GLN A 3 -2.29 -29.68 37.74
C GLN A 3 -1.54 -29.63 36.40
N LEU A 4 -0.45 -30.41 36.36
CA LEU A 4 0.13 -31.01 35.17
C LEU A 4 -0.82 -32.09 34.63
N VAL A 5 -1.05 -32.17 33.32
CA VAL A 5 -1.32 -33.45 32.64
C VAL A 5 -0.72 -33.49 31.23
N ARG A 6 0.41 -34.20 31.15
CA ARG A 6 0.93 -35.19 30.19
C ARG A 6 0.68 -35.09 28.66
N ALA A 7 1.83 -35.21 27.98
CA ALA A 7 2.06 -35.54 26.57
C ALA A 7 1.69 -36.99 26.20
N GLY A 8 1.38 -37.21 24.91
CA GLY A 8 1.26 -38.53 24.29
C GLY A 8 1.92 -38.54 22.92
N ALA A 9 3.13 -39.11 22.84
CA ALA A 9 3.83 -39.42 21.61
C ALA A 9 3.23 -40.68 20.97
N ARG A 10 3.06 -40.70 19.65
CA ARG A 10 2.78 -41.94 18.89
C ARG A 10 3.94 -42.23 17.96
N ALA A 11 4.53 -43.39 18.20
CA ALA A 11 5.70 -43.93 17.54
C ALA A 11 5.36 -44.53 16.17
N TRP A 12 6.35 -44.45 15.29
CA TRP A 12 6.44 -45.07 13.98
C TRP A 12 6.62 -46.58 14.09
N LEU A 13 5.98 -47.35 13.20
CA LEU A 13 6.34 -48.74 12.94
C LEU A 13 6.38 -48.99 11.42
N ARG A 14 7.58 -49.30 10.92
CA ARG A 14 7.83 -49.96 9.63
C ARG A 14 7.71 -51.48 9.80
N PRO A 15 7.26 -52.24 8.79
CA PRO A 15 7.56 -53.65 8.73
C PRO A 15 8.76 -53.93 7.82
N THR A 16 9.68 -54.73 8.35
CA THR A 16 10.74 -55.47 7.65
C THR A 16 10.20 -56.83 7.19
N GLY A 17 10.62 -57.30 6.01
CA GLY A 17 10.40 -58.68 5.60
C GLY A 17 10.98 -59.00 4.22
N CYS A 18 12.19 -59.58 4.21
CA CYS A 18 12.82 -60.20 3.03
C CYS A 18 12.61 -61.72 3.02
N ARG A 19 12.53 -62.30 1.81
CA ARG A 19 12.87 -63.67 1.33
C ARG A 19 11.91 -63.95 0.14
N GLY A 20 12.28 -64.32 -1.08
CA GLY A 20 13.50 -64.90 -1.66
C GLY A 20 13.08 -66.13 -2.50
N LEU A 21 13.69 -66.29 -3.70
CA LEU A 21 13.62 -67.42 -4.67
C LEU A 21 12.47 -67.35 -5.71
N SER A 22 12.63 -67.64 -7.01
CA SER A 22 13.78 -67.89 -7.92
C SER A 22 13.23 -68.14 -9.34
N SER A 23 13.87 -67.52 -10.35
CA SER A 23 14.19 -67.98 -11.72
C SER A 23 13.14 -68.46 -12.74
N LEU A 24 13.51 -68.22 -14.02
CA LEU A 24 12.99 -68.66 -15.33
C LEU A 24 11.96 -67.69 -15.95
N ALA A 25 12.37 -66.73 -16.79
CA ALA A 25 12.76 -66.86 -18.21
C ALA A 25 11.57 -67.18 -19.13
N GLU A 26 11.03 -66.16 -19.79
CA GLU A 26 10.44 -66.29 -21.12
C GLU A 26 10.53 -64.92 -21.81
N GLU A 27 11.02 -64.94 -23.03
CA GLU A 27 11.37 -63.81 -23.87
C GLU A 27 10.18 -63.42 -24.79
N ALA A 28 10.30 -62.24 -25.41
CA ALA A 28 9.52 -61.73 -26.55
C ALA A 28 8.25 -60.91 -26.26
N ALA A 29 8.40 -59.58 -26.30
CA ALA A 29 7.82 -58.76 -27.38
C ALA A 29 8.31 -57.30 -27.22
N ARG A 30 9.07 -56.81 -28.19
CA ARG A 30 9.40 -55.38 -28.33
C ARG A 30 8.20 -54.66 -28.98
N PRO A 31 7.72 -53.53 -28.44
CA PRO A 31 7.06 -52.52 -29.24
C PRO A 31 8.08 -51.47 -29.66
N THR A 32 8.18 -51.33 -30.98
CA THR A 32 8.72 -50.24 -31.79
C THR A 32 8.95 -48.90 -31.08
N GLU A 33 10.17 -48.40 -31.27
CA GLU A 33 10.59 -47.02 -31.04
C GLU A 33 9.66 -46.05 -31.82
N ASN A 34 9.00 -45.15 -31.09
CA ASN A 34 8.50 -43.90 -31.63
C ASN A 34 9.48 -42.79 -31.19
N PRO A 35 10.37 -42.32 -32.06
CA PRO A 35 11.32 -41.26 -31.71
C PRO A 35 10.64 -39.90 -31.84
N GLU A 36 9.76 -39.53 -30.89
CA GLU A 36 9.29 -38.13 -30.80
C GLU A 36 8.75 -37.67 -29.44
N GLN A 37 8.77 -38.47 -28.36
CA GLN A 37 8.14 -38.06 -27.09
C GLN A 37 8.94 -38.43 -25.83
N VAL A 38 10.25 -38.19 -25.82
CA VAL A 38 11.05 -38.20 -24.58
C VAL A 38 11.93 -36.96 -24.52
N ALA A 39 11.31 -35.81 -24.30
CA ALA A 39 12.00 -34.57 -23.97
C ALA A 39 11.11 -33.64 -23.12
N VAL A 40 10.48 -34.17 -22.06
CA VAL A 40 9.88 -33.33 -21.01
C VAL A 40 10.08 -34.00 -19.66
N ALA A 41 11.28 -33.85 -19.09
CA ALA A 41 11.55 -34.01 -17.66
C ALA A 41 12.96 -33.50 -17.33
N SER A 42 13.26 -32.27 -17.74
CA SER A 42 14.17 -31.44 -16.96
C SER A 42 13.32 -30.30 -16.43
N GLU A 43 12.73 -30.50 -15.25
CA GLU A 43 12.36 -29.36 -14.41
C GLU A 43 13.66 -28.60 -14.18
N GLY A 44 13.86 -27.56 -14.99
CA GLY A 44 15.03 -26.72 -14.92
C GLY A 44 15.12 -26.18 -13.52
N LEU A 45 16.24 -26.43 -12.85
CA LEU A 45 16.60 -25.70 -11.65
C LEU A 45 16.56 -24.22 -12.02
N LEU A 46 15.49 -23.53 -11.61
CA LEU A 46 15.34 -22.11 -11.87
C LEU A 46 16.52 -21.42 -11.21
N GLU A 47 17.32 -20.72 -12.00
CA GLU A 47 18.48 -20.01 -11.50
C GLU A 47 18.00 -18.96 -10.48
N PRO A 48 18.61 -18.90 -9.29
CA PRO A 48 18.18 -17.96 -8.27
C PRO A 48 18.38 -16.52 -8.76
N VAL A 49 17.34 -15.70 -8.63
CA VAL A 49 17.41 -14.29 -9.02
C VAL A 49 18.24 -13.53 -7.99
N LEU A 50 19.48 -13.21 -8.32
CA LEU A 50 20.39 -12.45 -7.47
C LEU A 50 20.50 -11.00 -7.95
N ARG A 51 20.01 -10.05 -7.14
CA ARG A 51 20.11 -8.61 -7.41
C ARG A 51 21.15 -7.99 -6.50
N LYS A 52 22.22 -7.43 -7.09
CA LYS A 52 23.26 -6.68 -6.37
C LYS A 52 22.94 -5.19 -6.38
N VAL A 53 23.48 -4.46 -5.39
CA VAL A 53 23.38 -3.00 -5.34
C VAL A 53 24.24 -2.38 -6.46
N GLU A 54 23.61 -1.57 -7.31
CA GLU A 54 24.29 -0.88 -8.42
C GLU A 54 25.07 0.38 -7.95
N LEU A 55 24.56 1.05 -6.90
CA LEU A 55 25.15 2.26 -6.35
C LEU A 55 26.27 1.96 -5.34
N PRO A 56 27.29 2.85 -5.22
CA PRO A 56 28.37 2.65 -4.27
C PRO A 56 27.87 2.72 -2.82
N VAL A 57 28.10 1.64 -2.07
CA VAL A 57 27.74 1.55 -0.65
C VAL A 57 28.88 2.14 0.21
N PRO A 58 28.58 2.90 1.29
CA PRO A 58 29.60 3.41 2.20
C PRO A 58 30.43 2.29 2.84
N ALA A 59 31.76 2.46 2.91
CA ALA A 59 32.69 1.42 3.36
C ALA A 59 32.42 0.86 4.78
N HIS A 60 31.80 1.64 5.67
CA HIS A 60 31.50 1.24 7.03
C HIS A 60 30.13 0.54 7.18
N ARG A 61 29.31 0.48 6.12
CA ARG A 61 27.98 -0.14 6.13
C ARG A 61 27.94 -1.29 5.13
N ARG A 62 27.21 -2.35 5.49
CA ARG A 62 26.89 -3.46 4.58
C ARG A 62 25.46 -3.30 4.05
N PRO A 63 25.17 -3.80 2.84
CA PRO A 63 23.81 -3.82 2.32
C PRO A 63 22.93 -4.74 3.16
N VAL A 64 21.62 -4.47 3.14
CA VAL A 64 20.60 -5.32 3.78
C VAL A 64 20.06 -6.29 2.75
N GLN A 65 19.71 -7.49 3.16
CA GLN A 65 19.19 -8.51 2.26
C GLN A 65 17.68 -8.68 2.45
N ALA A 66 16.97 -8.95 1.36
CA ALA A 66 15.57 -9.30 1.37
C ALA A 66 15.29 -10.42 0.36
N TRP A 67 14.30 -11.27 0.68
CA TRP A 67 13.86 -12.33 -0.21
C TRP A 67 13.13 -11.74 -1.42
N VAL A 68 13.37 -12.34 -2.58
CA VAL A 68 12.60 -12.08 -3.80
C VAL A 68 11.58 -13.20 -3.94
N GLU A 69 10.32 -12.82 -3.95
CA GLU A 69 9.17 -13.70 -4.13
C GLU A 69 8.59 -13.54 -5.55
N SER A 70 7.75 -14.48 -5.98
CA SER A 70 6.99 -14.35 -7.24
C SER A 70 5.50 -14.50 -6.99
N LEU A 71 4.64 -13.86 -7.79
CA LEU A 71 3.18 -13.98 -7.68
C LEU A 71 2.59 -15.13 -8.49
N ARG A 72 3.42 -15.88 -9.24
CA ARG A 72 2.98 -16.92 -10.17
C ARG A 72 2.43 -18.18 -9.50
N GLY A 73 2.89 -18.48 -8.29
CA GLY A 73 2.50 -19.67 -7.53
C GLY A 73 2.37 -19.41 -6.04
N PHE A 74 1.53 -20.20 -5.36
CA PHE A 74 1.31 -20.05 -3.92
C PHE A 74 2.58 -20.31 -3.10
N GLU A 75 3.34 -21.35 -3.45
CA GLU A 75 4.51 -21.82 -2.71
C GLU A 75 5.83 -21.16 -3.14
N GLN A 76 5.81 -20.34 -4.20
CA GLN A 76 7.01 -19.69 -4.75
C GLN A 76 7.38 -18.42 -3.96
N GLU A 77 7.77 -18.60 -2.70
CA GLU A 77 8.14 -17.51 -1.80
C GLU A 77 9.62 -17.11 -1.92
N ARG A 78 10.53 -18.06 -2.18
CA ARG A 78 11.98 -17.82 -2.13
C ARG A 78 12.64 -18.09 -3.48
N VAL A 79 12.32 -17.24 -4.44
CA VAL A 79 12.83 -17.33 -5.82
C VAL A 79 14.25 -16.78 -5.92
N GLY A 80 14.59 -15.80 -5.09
CA GLY A 80 15.90 -15.16 -5.13
C GLY A 80 16.22 -14.33 -3.89
N LEU A 81 17.35 -13.63 -3.96
CA LEU A 81 17.86 -12.77 -2.89
C LEU A 81 18.32 -11.43 -3.49
N ALA A 82 17.85 -10.34 -2.92
CA ALA A 82 18.18 -8.98 -3.32
C ALA A 82 18.96 -8.26 -2.23
N ASP A 83 20.10 -7.69 -2.62
CA ASP A 83 20.86 -6.75 -1.79
C ASP A 83 20.28 -5.33 -1.96
N LEU A 84 19.96 -4.69 -0.84
CA LEU A 84 19.34 -3.38 -0.73
C LEU A 84 20.32 -2.35 -0.16
N HIS A 85 20.26 -1.12 -0.69
CA HIS A 85 21.13 -0.04 -0.24
C HIS A 85 20.81 0.40 1.21
N PRO A 86 21.80 0.44 2.13
CA PRO A 86 21.54 0.65 3.56
C PRO A 86 21.07 2.07 3.88
N ASP A 87 21.42 3.08 3.09
CA ASP A 87 20.95 4.47 3.31
C ASP A 87 19.52 4.74 2.82
N VAL A 88 18.86 3.73 2.25
CA VAL A 88 17.44 3.80 1.86
C VAL A 88 16.61 2.91 2.77
N PHE A 89 17.04 1.66 2.96
CA PHE A 89 16.28 0.62 3.65
C PHE A 89 16.72 0.36 5.11
N ALA A 90 17.85 0.92 5.56
CA ALA A 90 18.33 0.81 6.94
C ALA A 90 18.65 2.19 7.53
N THR A 91 17.78 3.17 7.32
CA THR A 91 17.91 4.49 7.96
C THR A 91 17.42 4.43 9.41
N ALA A 92 17.97 5.27 10.29
CA ALA A 92 17.49 5.36 11.66
C ALA A 92 15.98 5.68 11.71
N PRO A 93 15.17 4.97 12.53
CA PRO A 93 13.72 5.11 12.55
C PRO A 93 13.29 6.43 13.19
N ARG A 94 13.05 7.45 12.34
CA ARG A 94 12.63 8.81 12.73
C ARG A 94 11.12 9.01 12.57
N LEU A 95 10.36 8.61 13.59
CA LEU A 95 8.89 8.71 13.61
C LEU A 95 8.38 10.16 13.57
N ASP A 96 9.18 11.11 14.06
CA ASP A 96 8.91 12.55 14.01
C ASP A 96 8.76 13.06 12.57
N ILE A 97 9.68 12.67 11.68
CA ILE A 97 9.65 13.06 10.27
C ILE A 97 8.48 12.39 9.56
N LEU A 98 8.21 11.12 9.85
CA LEU A 98 7.09 10.38 9.27
C LEU A 98 5.77 11.09 9.60
N HIS A 99 5.56 11.47 10.86
CA HIS A 99 4.38 12.23 11.28
C HIS A 99 4.28 13.59 10.57
N GLN A 100 5.38 14.34 10.46
CA GLN A 100 5.39 15.63 9.75
C GLN A 100 5.01 15.49 8.28
N VAL A 101 5.57 14.49 7.58
CA VAL A 101 5.27 14.25 6.16
C VAL A 101 3.81 13.81 5.97
N ALA A 102 3.29 12.94 6.84
CA ALA A 102 1.89 12.51 6.80
C ALA A 102 0.92 13.68 7.01
N MET A 103 1.20 14.52 8.02
CA MET A 103 0.39 15.73 8.28
C MET A 103 0.50 16.76 7.16
N TRP A 104 1.67 16.89 6.54
CA TRP A 104 1.85 17.71 5.34
C TRP A 104 0.99 17.19 4.20
N GLN A 105 1.09 15.91 3.85
CA GLN A 105 0.32 15.28 2.77
C GLN A 105 -1.20 15.51 2.92
N LYS A 106 -1.72 15.44 4.14
CA LYS A 106 -3.13 15.68 4.46
C LYS A 106 -3.54 17.14 4.29
N ASN A 107 -2.70 18.08 4.71
CA ASN A 107 -3.07 19.50 4.79
C ASN A 107 -2.76 20.30 3.52
N PHE A 108 -1.69 19.97 2.78
CA PHE A 108 -1.26 20.80 1.65
C PHE A 108 -2.29 20.83 0.51
N LYS A 109 -3.06 19.75 0.34
CA LYS A 109 -4.14 19.65 -0.66
C LYS A 109 -5.48 20.21 -0.17
N ARG A 110 -5.57 20.59 1.11
CA ARG A 110 -6.83 20.98 1.75
C ARG A 110 -7.20 22.41 1.41
N ILE A 111 -8.40 22.59 0.85
CA ILE A 111 -9.05 23.88 0.63
C ILE A 111 -10.38 23.88 1.39
N SER A 112 -10.58 24.86 2.26
CA SER A 112 -11.84 25.03 2.99
C SER A 112 -12.71 26.09 2.32
N TYR A 113 -13.90 25.68 1.89
CA TYR A 113 -14.92 26.54 1.26
C TYR A 113 -15.92 27.11 2.25
N ALA A 114 -15.79 26.80 3.54
CA ALA A 114 -16.66 27.35 4.57
C ALA A 114 -16.57 28.88 4.59
N LYS A 115 -17.72 29.56 4.47
CA LYS A 115 -17.82 31.02 4.51
C LYS A 115 -19.06 31.45 5.27
N THR A 116 -18.88 32.22 6.33
CA THR A 116 -19.97 32.89 7.04
C THR A 116 -20.11 34.33 6.60
N LYS A 117 -21.35 34.82 6.54
CA LYS A 117 -21.64 36.22 6.26
C LYS A 117 -21.28 37.09 7.47
N THR A 118 -20.44 38.09 7.27
CA THR A 118 -20.20 39.12 8.28
C THR A 118 -21.43 40.02 8.42
N ARG A 119 -21.49 40.83 9.49
CA ARG A 119 -22.58 41.81 9.68
C ARG A 119 -22.78 42.77 8.50
N ALA A 120 -21.74 42.99 7.68
CA ALA A 120 -21.79 43.85 6.50
C ALA A 120 -22.32 43.12 5.25
N GLU A 121 -22.19 41.79 5.19
CA GLU A 121 -22.63 40.97 4.07
C GLU A 121 -24.08 40.48 4.24
N VAL A 122 -24.63 40.54 5.46
CA VAL A 122 -26.03 40.20 5.74
C VAL A 122 -26.96 41.31 5.25
N ARG A 123 -27.97 40.96 4.46
CA ARG A 123 -28.91 41.92 3.82
C ARG A 123 -29.62 42.82 4.85
N GLY A 124 -29.57 44.14 4.63
CA GLY A 124 -30.27 45.16 5.44
C GLY A 124 -29.41 45.73 6.58
N GLY A 125 -30.04 46.36 7.58
CA GLY A 125 -29.33 46.85 8.77
C GLY A 125 -28.64 48.21 8.65
N GLY A 126 -28.97 49.01 7.64
CA GLY A 126 -28.43 50.38 7.47
C GLY A 126 -29.11 51.45 8.34
N ARG A 127 -30.32 51.21 8.84
CA ARG A 127 -31.04 52.14 9.73
C ARG A 127 -30.82 51.77 11.20
N LYS A 128 -30.58 52.79 12.03
CA LYS A 128 -30.51 52.62 13.49
C LYS A 128 -31.88 52.22 14.06
N PRO A 129 -31.99 51.17 14.90
CA PRO A 129 -33.28 50.68 15.39
C PRO A 129 -34.08 51.70 16.21
N TRP A 130 -33.40 52.48 17.07
CA TRP A 130 -33.98 53.55 17.89
C TRP A 130 -32.94 54.62 18.25
N PRO A 131 -33.37 55.81 18.72
CA PRO A 131 -32.47 56.88 19.16
C PRO A 131 -31.52 56.45 20.28
N GLN A 132 -30.38 57.13 20.42
CA GLN A 132 -29.33 56.77 21.39
C GLN A 132 -29.78 56.85 22.86
N LYS A 133 -30.76 57.71 23.15
CA LYS A 133 -31.29 58.01 24.48
C LYS A 133 -32.81 58.15 24.40
N GLY A 134 -33.51 58.00 25.53
CA GLY A 134 -34.96 58.23 25.66
C GLY A 134 -35.83 56.97 25.66
N THR A 135 -35.35 55.83 25.16
CA THR A 135 -36.18 54.60 25.05
C THR A 135 -36.07 53.61 26.21
N GLY A 136 -35.13 53.81 27.15
CA GLY A 136 -34.88 52.87 28.26
C GLY A 136 -34.32 51.50 27.88
N ARG A 137 -34.10 51.22 26.58
CA ARG A 137 -33.55 49.96 26.06
C ARG A 137 -32.04 50.02 25.89
N ALA A 138 -31.39 48.85 25.75
CA ALA A 138 -29.98 48.75 25.39
C ALA A 138 -29.66 49.51 24.09
N ARG A 139 -28.44 50.05 23.97
CA ARG A 139 -28.02 50.87 22.82
C ARG A 139 -27.59 49.96 21.67
N HIS A 140 -28.22 50.09 20.51
CA HIS A 140 -27.83 49.34 19.30
C HIS A 140 -27.65 50.25 18.09
N GLY A 141 -26.64 49.93 17.26
CA GLY A 141 -26.37 50.63 16.01
C GLY A 141 -27.03 50.00 14.79
N SER A 142 -27.19 48.68 14.77
CA SER A 142 -27.76 47.92 13.65
C SER A 142 -28.38 46.61 14.12
N ILE A 143 -29.48 46.21 13.48
CA ILE A 143 -30.15 44.90 13.69
C ILE A 143 -29.33 43.71 13.16
N ARG A 144 -28.25 43.95 12.39
CA ARG A 144 -27.40 42.89 11.84
C ARG A 144 -26.13 42.63 12.66
N SER A 145 -26.02 43.25 13.83
CA SER A 145 -24.89 42.97 14.72
C SER A 145 -24.95 41.54 15.27
N PRO A 146 -23.82 40.91 15.63
CA PRO A 146 -23.77 39.51 16.05
C PRO A 146 -24.60 39.17 17.29
N ILE A 147 -24.96 40.18 18.09
CA ILE A 147 -25.81 40.05 19.28
C ILE A 147 -27.27 39.78 18.90
N TRP A 148 -27.69 40.19 17.70
CA TRP A 148 -29.07 40.04 17.23
C TRP A 148 -29.29 38.69 16.55
N ARG A 149 -30.49 38.13 16.75
CA ARG A 149 -30.96 36.95 15.99
C ARG A 149 -31.00 37.27 14.50
N GLY A 150 -30.36 36.45 13.67
CA GLY A 150 -30.24 36.70 12.22
C GLY A 150 -29.27 37.84 11.88
N GLY A 151 -28.40 38.23 12.82
CA GLY A 151 -27.23 39.06 12.57
C GLY A 151 -26.08 38.29 11.92
N GLY A 152 -25.02 39.00 11.56
CA GLY A 152 -23.82 38.37 10.99
C GLY A 152 -22.97 37.67 12.06
N VAL A 153 -22.16 36.69 11.63
CA VAL A 153 -21.21 35.99 12.50
C VAL A 153 -20.00 36.88 12.76
N ALA A 154 -19.57 37.02 14.02
CA ALA A 154 -18.41 37.85 14.40
C ALA A 154 -17.08 37.19 13.97
N HIS A 155 -16.79 36.00 14.52
CA HIS A 155 -15.64 35.19 14.16
C HIS A 155 -16.15 33.88 13.58
N GLY A 156 -16.17 33.81 12.26
CA GLY A 156 -16.50 32.60 11.52
C GLY A 156 -15.55 32.43 10.35
N PRO A 157 -15.58 31.27 9.68
CA PRO A 157 -14.70 31.00 8.57
C PRO A 157 -14.91 32.02 7.44
N ARG A 158 -13.80 32.55 6.92
CA ARG A 158 -13.76 33.52 5.82
C ARG A 158 -13.19 32.85 4.58
N GLY A 159 -14.04 32.14 3.84
CA GLY A 159 -13.61 31.32 2.71
C GLY A 159 -13.29 32.10 1.42
N PRO A 160 -12.60 31.48 0.45
CA PRO A 160 -11.91 30.19 0.56
C PRO A 160 -10.54 30.33 1.25
N THR A 161 -10.21 29.42 2.18
CA THR A 161 -8.91 29.40 2.88
C THR A 161 -8.10 28.17 2.48
N SER A 162 -6.86 28.38 2.04
CA SER A 162 -5.89 27.32 1.76
C SER A 162 -5.00 27.05 2.98
N TYR A 163 -4.64 25.77 3.17
CA TYR A 163 -3.69 25.33 4.19
C TYR A 163 -2.36 24.90 3.56
N TYR A 164 -2.01 25.54 2.44
CA TYR A 164 -0.84 25.18 1.65
C TYR A 164 0.46 25.61 2.32
N TYR A 165 1.39 24.68 2.45
CA TYR A 165 2.78 24.93 2.82
C TYR A 165 3.67 23.84 2.21
N MET A 166 4.94 24.17 1.97
CA MET A 166 5.90 23.23 1.38
C MET A 166 6.97 22.83 2.38
N LEU A 167 7.16 21.52 2.53
CA LEU A 167 8.29 20.97 3.26
C LEU A 167 9.56 20.94 2.38
N PRO A 168 10.75 21.15 2.98
CA PRO A 168 12.02 21.01 2.27
C PRO A 168 12.12 19.64 1.58
N MET A 169 12.67 19.62 0.37
CA MET A 169 12.76 18.40 -0.45
C MET A 169 13.48 17.26 0.26
N LYS A 170 14.57 17.57 0.98
CA LYS A 170 15.34 16.59 1.77
C LYS A 170 14.52 15.94 2.89
N VAL A 171 13.60 16.69 3.52
CA VAL A 171 12.73 16.17 4.58
C VAL A 171 11.70 15.19 4.00
N ARG A 172 11.12 15.51 2.84
CA ARG A 172 10.19 14.62 2.13
C ARG A 172 10.86 13.32 1.69
N ALA A 173 12.05 13.41 1.10
CA ALA A 173 12.83 12.24 0.70
C ALA A 173 13.25 11.38 1.90
N LEU A 174 13.67 12.02 3.01
CA LEU A 174 14.02 11.32 4.24
C LEU A 174 12.81 10.60 4.85
N GLY A 175 11.62 11.20 4.82
CA GLY A 175 10.39 10.56 5.28
C GLY A 175 10.07 9.27 4.53
N LEU A 176 10.29 9.24 3.21
CA LEU A 176 10.11 8.04 2.38
C LEU A 176 11.12 6.94 2.75
N LYS A 177 12.40 7.30 2.92
CA LYS A 177 13.44 6.35 3.37
C LYS A 177 13.10 5.74 4.73
N VAL A 178 12.64 6.56 5.66
CA VAL A 178 12.23 6.10 7.00
C VAL A 178 11.03 5.16 6.91
N ALA A 179 10.03 5.47 6.07
CA ALA A 179 8.88 4.60 5.87
C ALA A 179 9.27 3.23 5.30
N LEU A 180 10.13 3.19 4.28
CA LEU A 180 10.66 1.95 3.71
C LEU A 180 11.48 1.15 4.72
N SER A 181 12.34 1.83 5.49
CA SER A 181 13.16 1.19 6.52
C SER A 181 12.30 0.56 7.63
N ILE A 182 11.24 1.25 8.07
CA ILE A 182 10.31 0.73 9.07
C ILE A 182 9.56 -0.49 8.52
N LYS A 183 9.07 -0.42 7.28
CA LYS A 183 8.35 -1.54 6.66
C LYS A 183 9.22 -2.79 6.51
N LEU A 184 10.49 -2.61 6.14
CA LEU A 184 11.44 -3.72 6.10
C LEU A 184 11.74 -4.28 7.49
N ALA A 185 11.94 -3.42 8.49
CA ALA A 185 12.23 -3.85 9.86
C ALA A 185 11.04 -4.53 10.58
N GLN A 186 9.82 -4.34 10.07
CA GLN A 186 8.60 -4.96 10.57
C GLN A 186 8.20 -6.23 9.80
N ASP A 187 9.02 -6.67 8.84
CA ASP A 187 8.73 -7.80 7.94
C ASP A 187 7.47 -7.62 7.06
N ASP A 188 7.05 -6.37 6.85
CA ASP A 188 5.88 -5.98 6.04
C ASP A 188 6.23 -5.68 4.57
N LEU A 189 7.53 -5.62 4.24
CA LEU A 189 8.01 -5.30 2.90
C LEU A 189 8.40 -6.58 2.17
N HIS A 190 7.67 -6.89 1.09
CA HIS A 190 7.95 -8.02 0.21
C HIS A 190 8.46 -7.52 -1.14
N ILE A 191 9.53 -8.12 -1.65
CA ILE A 191 10.10 -7.79 -2.96
C ILE A 191 9.66 -8.83 -3.96
N MET A 192 9.13 -8.38 -5.08
CA MET A 192 8.66 -9.25 -6.17
C MET A 192 9.61 -9.17 -7.36
N ASP A 193 9.76 -10.28 -8.09
CA ASP A 193 10.45 -10.30 -9.37
C ASP A 193 9.63 -9.63 -10.48
N SER A 194 8.34 -9.97 -10.54
CA SER A 194 7.37 -9.60 -11.54
C SER A 194 5.98 -9.61 -10.91
N LEU A 195 5.12 -8.70 -11.36
CA LEU A 195 3.72 -8.62 -10.89
C LEU A 195 2.76 -9.43 -11.77
N GLU A 196 3.26 -10.44 -12.46
CA GLU A 196 2.44 -11.29 -13.33
C GLU A 196 1.71 -12.37 -12.53
N LEU A 197 0.39 -12.40 -12.66
CA LEU A 197 -0.46 -13.46 -12.12
C LEU A 197 -0.70 -14.56 -13.17
N PRO A 198 -0.87 -15.82 -12.75
CA PRO A 198 -1.26 -16.90 -13.66
C PRO A 198 -2.70 -16.74 -14.15
N THR A 199 -3.54 -16.05 -13.37
CA THR A 199 -4.94 -15.79 -13.68
C THR A 199 -5.32 -14.39 -13.20
N GLY A 200 -6.13 -13.68 -13.98
CA GLY A 200 -6.64 -12.34 -13.63
C GLY A 200 -7.76 -12.33 -12.58
N ASP A 201 -7.89 -13.41 -11.80
CA ASP A 201 -8.98 -13.58 -10.85
C ASP A 201 -8.65 -12.91 -9.51
N PRO A 202 -9.54 -12.05 -8.97
CA PRO A 202 -9.30 -11.36 -7.70
C PRO A 202 -9.29 -12.31 -6.50
N GLN A 203 -9.94 -13.46 -6.62
CA GLN A 203 -9.97 -14.48 -5.58
C GLN A 203 -8.60 -15.13 -5.40
N TYR A 204 -7.89 -15.41 -6.50
CA TYR A 204 -6.52 -15.93 -6.46
C TYR A 204 -5.59 -15.02 -5.64
N LEU A 205 -5.61 -13.72 -5.91
CA LEU A 205 -4.79 -12.74 -5.19
C LEU A 205 -5.12 -12.71 -3.68
N THR A 206 -6.41 -12.79 -3.34
CA THR A 206 -6.88 -12.78 -1.95
C THR A 206 -6.46 -14.05 -1.21
N GLU A 207 -6.56 -15.21 -1.84
CA GLU A 207 -6.13 -16.49 -1.28
C GLU A 207 -4.60 -16.55 -1.12
N LEU A 208 -3.85 -16.02 -2.09
CA LEU A 208 -2.39 -15.93 -2.03
C LEU A 208 -1.94 -15.07 -0.85
N ALA A 209 -2.53 -13.89 -0.65
CA ALA A 209 -2.21 -13.02 0.48
C ALA A 209 -2.56 -13.66 1.84
N ARG A 210 -3.64 -14.45 1.92
CA ARG A 210 -4.00 -15.20 3.13
C ARG A 210 -3.03 -16.33 3.41
N TYR A 211 -2.59 -17.05 2.38
CA TYR A 211 -1.61 -18.12 2.49
C TYR A 211 -0.26 -17.59 3.01
N ARG A 212 0.24 -16.50 2.41
CA ARG A 212 1.52 -15.86 2.78
C ARG A 212 1.43 -14.96 4.02
N ARG A 213 0.22 -14.72 4.53
CA ARG A 213 -0.05 -13.92 5.74
C ARG A 213 0.41 -12.46 5.64
N TRP A 214 0.25 -11.83 4.47
CA TRP A 214 0.59 -10.41 4.27
C TRP A 214 -0.36 -9.43 5.01
N GLY A 215 -1.48 -9.92 5.53
CA GLY A 215 -2.49 -9.13 6.22
C GLY A 215 -3.65 -8.72 5.31
N ASP A 216 -4.46 -7.78 5.80
CA ASP A 216 -5.76 -7.44 5.18
C ASP A 216 -5.63 -6.47 3.99
N SER A 217 -4.63 -5.60 4.00
CA SER A 217 -4.44 -4.55 3.00
C SER A 217 -3.03 -4.60 2.43
N VAL A 218 -2.93 -4.64 1.10
CA VAL A 218 -1.65 -4.77 0.40
C VAL A 218 -1.53 -3.66 -0.64
N LEU A 219 -0.36 -3.05 -0.70
CA LEU A 219 -0.03 -1.99 -1.66
C LEU A 219 0.99 -2.53 -2.65
N LEU A 220 0.59 -2.61 -3.91
CA LEU A 220 1.44 -3.07 -5.01
C LEU A 220 2.01 -1.84 -5.72
N VAL A 221 3.33 -1.85 -5.94
CA VAL A 221 4.04 -0.76 -6.60
C VAL A 221 4.79 -1.31 -7.80
N ASP A 222 4.46 -0.81 -8.99
CA ASP A 222 5.13 -1.16 -10.25
C ASP A 222 5.96 0.00 -10.80
N LEU A 223 6.91 -0.22 -11.70
CA LEU A 223 7.83 0.81 -12.17
C LEU A 223 7.13 1.90 -13.01
N THR A 224 6.40 1.48 -14.04
CA THR A 224 5.72 2.36 -15.00
C THR A 224 4.24 1.99 -15.08
N TYR A 225 3.39 2.90 -15.59
CA TYR A 225 1.96 2.64 -15.72
C TYR A 225 1.65 1.83 -16.98
N GLU A 226 2.43 2.05 -18.05
CA GLU A 226 2.22 1.46 -19.36
C GLU A 226 2.64 -0.02 -19.43
N GLU A 227 3.61 -0.44 -18.62
CA GLU A 227 4.13 -1.82 -18.62
C GLU A 227 3.41 -2.73 -17.61
N MET A 228 2.35 -2.25 -16.96
CA MET A 228 1.59 -3.04 -15.98
C MET A 228 0.89 -4.23 -16.66
N PRO A 229 1.06 -5.48 -16.17
CA PRO A 229 0.43 -6.64 -16.79
C PRO A 229 -1.09 -6.59 -16.62
N GLN A 230 -1.83 -6.95 -17.67
CA GLN A 230 -3.30 -6.90 -17.65
C GLN A 230 -3.91 -7.75 -16.52
N SER A 231 -3.26 -8.89 -16.20
CA SER A 231 -3.74 -9.80 -15.16
C SER A 231 -3.81 -9.16 -13.78
N ILE A 232 -2.79 -8.38 -13.36
CA ILE A 232 -2.81 -7.71 -12.06
C ILE A 232 -3.75 -6.51 -12.04
N VAL A 233 -3.88 -5.79 -13.16
CA VAL A 233 -4.78 -4.63 -13.29
C VAL A 233 -6.24 -5.08 -13.14
N GLU A 234 -6.63 -6.16 -13.83
CA GLU A 234 -7.98 -6.71 -13.72
C GLU A 234 -8.29 -7.24 -12.31
N ALA A 235 -7.36 -7.96 -11.69
CA ALA A 235 -7.53 -8.50 -10.35
C ALA A 235 -7.65 -7.38 -9.30
N THR A 236 -6.79 -6.37 -9.35
CA THR A 236 -6.74 -5.28 -8.36
C THR A 236 -7.88 -4.28 -8.51
N SER A 237 -8.30 -3.96 -9.73
CA SER A 237 -9.38 -2.99 -9.98
C SER A 237 -10.74 -3.37 -9.35
N ARG A 238 -10.96 -4.67 -9.12
CA ARG A 238 -12.18 -5.20 -8.49
C ARG A 238 -12.12 -5.21 -6.96
N LEU A 239 -10.92 -5.07 -6.38
CA LEU A 239 -10.68 -5.16 -4.93
C LEU A 239 -10.51 -3.77 -4.32
N LYS A 240 -10.87 -3.62 -3.04
CA LYS A 240 -10.70 -2.36 -2.29
C LYS A 240 -9.45 -2.34 -1.42
N THR A 241 -9.01 -3.51 -0.98
CA THR A 241 -7.88 -3.67 -0.05
C THR A 241 -6.54 -3.77 -0.76
N PHE A 242 -6.54 -4.22 -2.01
CA PHE A 242 -5.37 -4.31 -2.87
C PHE A 242 -5.35 -3.10 -3.80
N ASN A 243 -4.34 -2.26 -3.69
CA ASN A 243 -4.19 -1.08 -4.53
C ASN A 243 -2.91 -1.18 -5.34
N LEU A 244 -2.99 -0.87 -6.64
CA LEU A 244 -1.85 -0.80 -7.55
C LEU A 244 -1.51 0.67 -7.84
N ILE A 245 -0.25 1.04 -7.72
CA ILE A 245 0.26 2.39 -8.02
C ILE A 245 1.61 2.30 -8.73
N PRO A 246 1.92 3.21 -9.66
CA PRO A 246 3.28 3.32 -10.19
C PRO A 246 4.27 3.85 -9.14
N ALA A 247 5.56 3.54 -9.32
CA ALA A 247 6.67 3.91 -8.45
C ALA A 247 6.91 5.42 -8.47
N VAL A 248 6.67 6.04 -9.63
CA VAL A 248 6.41 7.47 -9.68
C VAL A 248 5.04 7.70 -9.05
N GLY A 249 5.05 7.88 -7.73
CA GLY A 249 3.88 8.29 -6.98
C GLY A 249 3.49 9.72 -7.38
N GLU A 250 2.89 9.86 -8.57
CA GLU A 250 2.41 11.12 -9.11
C GLU A 250 1.22 11.59 -8.27
N LEU A 251 1.52 12.19 -7.13
CA LEU A 251 0.56 12.99 -6.35
C LEU A 251 0.10 14.24 -7.11
N ALA A 252 0.47 14.40 -8.40
CA ALA A 252 0.34 15.60 -9.22
C ALA A 252 -0.52 15.46 -10.49
N GLN A 253 -0.84 14.25 -10.97
CA GLN A 253 -1.59 14.08 -12.22
C GLN A 253 -2.76 13.09 -12.05
N ALA A 254 -3.77 13.46 -11.27
CA ALA A 254 -5.10 12.93 -11.58
C ALA A 254 -5.50 13.56 -12.93
N PRO A 255 -5.68 12.79 -14.02
CA PRO A 255 -6.28 13.36 -15.21
C PRO A 255 -7.66 13.86 -14.80
N ARG A 256 -7.91 15.15 -15.04
CA ARG A 256 -9.22 15.76 -14.92
C ARG A 256 -10.12 15.15 -16.00
N VAL A 257 -10.57 13.92 -15.80
CA VAL A 257 -11.74 13.38 -16.49
C VAL A 257 -12.87 13.40 -15.47
N CYS A 258 -13.23 14.61 -15.05
CA CYS A 258 -14.61 14.87 -14.67
C CYS A 258 -15.42 14.89 -15.97
N THR A 259 -15.73 13.72 -16.52
CA THR A 259 -16.92 13.58 -17.37
C THR A 259 -18.12 13.66 -16.43
N CYS A 260 -18.51 14.88 -16.07
CA CYS A 260 -19.90 15.16 -15.73
C CYS A 260 -20.74 14.81 -16.95
N SER A 261 -21.21 13.55 -17.00
CA SER A 261 -22.41 13.18 -17.72
C SER A 261 -23.58 13.86 -17.01
N LEU A 262 -23.75 15.15 -17.29
CA LEU A 262 -25.02 15.84 -17.18
C LEU A 262 -25.87 15.32 -18.35
N HIS A 263 -26.63 14.26 -18.09
CA HIS A 263 -27.85 14.03 -18.85
C HIS A 263 -28.91 14.98 -18.29
N CYS A 264 -29.27 15.97 -19.12
CA CYS A 264 -30.61 16.56 -19.09
C CYS A 264 -31.65 15.51 -19.48
#